data_AF-A0A1F9U569-F1
#
_entry.id   AF-A0A1F9U569-F1
#
_cell.length_a   1.000
_cell.length_b   1.000
_cell.length_c   1.000
_cell.angle_alpha   90.00
_cell.angle_beta   90.00
_cell.angle_gamma   90.00
#
_symmetry.space_group_name_H-M   'P 1'
#
loop_
_entity.id
_entity.type
_entity.pdbx_description
1 polymer ?
#
loop_
_entity_poly.entity_id
_entity_poly.type
_entity_poly.pdbx_seq_one_letter_code
_entity_poly.pdbx_strand_id
1 'polypeptide(L)'
;MFWTLLEVVAHISNIAGAAGGIVAAVGVFKMLAAQSRAAEPVRVQLRLAADGRSVELPVHMRRRDITRAELLGRLGMLPMKQKGARFSLRALSTPSFMEAVNEVQEGNTSVLVIPATMEELDQFDI
;
A
#
# COMPACT_ATOMS: atom_id res chain seq x y z
N MET A 1 -24.05 52.91 17.84
CA MET A 1 -23.44 51.86 18.68
C MET A 1 -23.88 50.45 18.28
N PHE A 2 -25.17 50.21 17.99
CA PHE A 2 -25.64 48.90 17.54
C PHE A 2 -25.14 48.51 16.13
N TRP A 3 -25.07 49.48 15.21
CA TRP A 3 -24.66 49.26 13.81
C TRP A 3 -23.17 48.90 13.65
N THR A 4 -22.31 49.54 14.43
CA THR A 4 -20.87 49.24 14.50
C THR A 4 -20.56 47.85 15.07
N LEU A 5 -21.42 47.32 15.95
CA LEU A 5 -21.26 45.96 16.49
C LEU A 5 -21.57 44.90 15.43
N LEU A 6 -22.63 45.12 14.63
CA LEU A 6 -23.02 44.24 13.54
C LEU A 6 -21.96 44.16 12.43
N GLU A 7 -21.34 45.28 12.06
CA GLU A 7 -20.26 45.32 11.08
C GLU A 7 -19.01 44.56 11.57
N VAL A 8 -18.63 44.74 12.84
CA VAL A 8 -17.51 44.01 13.45
C VAL A 8 -17.78 42.50 13.47
N VAL A 9 -18.98 42.09 13.87
CA VAL A 9 -19.38 40.66 13.85
C VAL A 9 -19.35 40.11 12.42
N ALA A 10 -19.86 40.85 11.44
CA ALA A 10 -19.85 40.42 10.04
C ALA A 10 -18.42 40.27 9.48
N HIS A 11 -17.50 41.20 9.80
CA HIS A 11 -16.10 41.09 9.39
C HIS A 11 -15.40 39.89 10.05
N ILE A 12 -15.64 39.65 11.33
CA ILE A 12 -15.11 38.47 12.04
C ILE A 12 -15.65 37.18 11.40
N SER A 13 -16.95 37.12 11.10
CA SER A 13 -17.56 35.96 10.43
C SER A 13 -17.00 35.71 9.03
N ASN A 14 -16.77 36.76 8.23
CA ASN A 14 -16.17 36.62 6.91
C ASN A 14 -14.72 36.12 6.97
N ILE A 15 -13.92 36.64 7.91
CA ILE A 15 -12.53 36.18 8.12
C ILE A 15 -12.50 34.73 8.61
N ALA A 16 -13.35 34.40 9.59
CA ALA A 16 -13.47 33.03 10.11
C ALA A 16 -13.92 32.04 9.02
N GLY A 17 -14.89 32.44 8.20
CA GLY A 17 -15.36 31.66 7.05
C GLY A 17 -14.26 31.45 6.00
N ALA A 18 -13.50 32.49 5.66
CA ALA A 18 -12.38 32.39 4.74
C ALA A 18 -11.26 31.48 5.26
N ALA A 19 -10.89 31.61 6.55
CA ALA A 19 -9.90 30.75 7.18
C ALA A 19 -10.37 29.28 7.22
N GLY A 20 -11.63 29.04 7.59
CA GLY A 20 -12.24 27.70 7.56
C GLY A 20 -12.24 27.09 6.16
N GLY A 21 -12.58 27.87 5.13
CA GLY A 21 -12.53 27.46 3.73
C GLY A 21 -11.14 27.04 3.27
N ILE A 22 -10.10 27.78 3.65
CA ILE A 22 -8.70 27.45 3.33
C ILE A 22 -8.28 26.14 4.00
N VAL A 23 -8.58 25.96 5.29
CA VAL A 23 -8.26 24.71 6.02
C VAL A 23 -8.96 23.52 5.39
N ALA A 24 -10.24 23.64 5.04
CA ALA A 24 -11.00 22.59 4.36
C ALA A 24 -10.39 22.24 3.00
N ALA A 25 -10.03 23.24 2.19
CA ALA A 25 -9.38 23.02 0.90
C ALA A 25 -8.05 22.26 1.05
N VAL A 26 -7.18 22.68 1.98
CA VAL A 26 -5.93 21.98 2.28
C VAL A 26 -6.19 20.54 2.73
N GLY A 27 -7.22 20.32 3.56
CA GLY A 27 -7.65 18.99 3.98
C GLY A 27 -8.03 18.10 2.80
N VAL A 28 -8.83 18.62 1.86
CA VAL A 28 -9.22 17.91 0.63
C VAL A 28 -8.00 17.56 -0.22
N PHE A 29 -7.08 18.50 -0.46
CA PHE A 29 -5.88 18.21 -1.25
C PHE A 29 -5.00 17.13 -0.60
N LYS A 30 -4.83 17.16 0.73
CA LYS A 30 -4.09 16.12 1.47
C LYS A 30 -4.77 14.76 1.35
N MET A 31 -6.10 14.72 1.49
CA MET A 31 -6.88 13.48 1.35
C MET A 31 -6.76 12.89 -0.07
N LEU A 32 -6.88 13.73 -1.10
CA LEU A 32 -6.74 13.31 -2.50
C LEU A 32 -5.34 12.76 -2.79
N ALA A 33 -4.30 13.45 -2.29
CA ALA A 33 -2.92 12.97 -2.41
C ALA A 33 -2.71 11.61 -1.71
N ALA A 34 -3.27 11.44 -0.50
CA ALA A 34 -3.21 10.18 0.22
C ALA A 34 -3.94 9.05 -0.52
N GLN A 35 -5.14 9.31 -1.04
CA GLN A 35 -5.89 8.33 -1.84
C GLN A 35 -5.15 7.92 -3.11
N SER A 36 -4.53 8.87 -3.81
CA SER A 36 -3.74 8.59 -5.02
C SER A 36 -2.56 7.68 -4.70
N ARG A 37 -1.82 7.95 -3.63
CA ARG A 37 -0.69 7.09 -3.18
C ARG A 37 -1.15 5.69 -2.80
N ALA A 38 -2.31 5.60 -2.13
CA ALA A 38 -2.90 4.33 -1.73
C ALA A 38 -3.36 3.48 -2.95
N ALA A 39 -3.66 4.10 -4.09
CA ALA A 39 -4.03 3.45 -5.34
C ALA A 39 -2.84 3.05 -6.22
N GLU A 40 -1.61 3.37 -5.83
CA GLU A 40 -0.41 3.00 -6.58
C GLU A 40 -0.25 1.48 -6.68
N PRO A 41 0.14 0.94 -7.86
CA PRO A 41 0.39 -0.47 -8.01
C PRO A 41 1.64 -0.90 -7.23
N VAL A 42 1.59 -2.09 -6.67
CA VAL A 42 2.72 -2.74 -6.00
C VAL A 42 3.09 -3.99 -6.76
N ARG A 43 4.38 -4.14 -7.07
CA ARG A 43 4.94 -5.35 -7.69
C ARG A 43 5.43 -6.30 -6.61
N VAL A 44 5.18 -7.59 -6.78
CA VAL A 44 5.65 -8.62 -5.85
C VAL A 44 6.69 -9.47 -6.57
N GLN A 45 7.84 -9.67 -5.94
CA GLN A 45 8.95 -10.41 -6.52
C GLN A 45 9.47 -11.48 -5.56
N LEU A 46 9.76 -12.66 -6.09
CA LEU A 46 10.57 -13.66 -5.39
C LEU A 46 12.04 -13.40 -5.69
N ARG A 47 12.86 -13.20 -4.66
CA ARG A 47 14.32 -13.02 -4.81
C ARG A 47 15.03 -14.29 -4.38
N LEU A 48 15.77 -14.89 -5.32
CA LEU A 48 16.59 -16.07 -5.09
C LEU A 48 17.79 -15.72 -4.21
N ALA A 49 17.91 -16.39 -3.06
CA ALA A 49 19.01 -16.15 -2.12
C ALA A 49 20.40 -16.52 -2.67
N ALA A 50 20.46 -17.46 -3.62
CA ALA A 50 21.71 -18.01 -4.12
C ALA A 50 22.47 -17.09 -5.09
N ASP A 51 21.75 -16.32 -5.91
CA ASP A 51 22.32 -15.51 -6.99
C ASP A 51 21.72 -14.10 -7.13
N GLY A 52 20.78 -13.74 -6.25
CA GLY A 52 20.15 -12.42 -6.22
C GLY A 52 19.16 -12.15 -7.36
N ARG A 53 18.88 -13.14 -8.23
CA ARG A 53 17.87 -12.97 -9.28
C ARG A 53 16.49 -12.75 -8.67
N SER A 54 15.71 -11.87 -9.27
CA SER A 54 14.32 -11.62 -8.90
C SER A 54 13.39 -12.10 -10.01
N VAL A 55 12.32 -12.81 -9.64
CA VAL A 55 11.21 -13.18 -10.52
C VAL A 55 9.97 -12.43 -10.08
N GLU A 56 9.38 -11.64 -10.98
CA GLU A 56 8.13 -10.94 -10.70
C GLU A 56 6.96 -11.90 -10.80
N LEU A 57 6.13 -11.94 -9.75
CA LEU A 57 4.95 -12.78 -9.71
C LEU A 57 3.80 -12.09 -10.44
N PRO A 58 2.94 -12.85 -11.16
CA PRO A 58 1.79 -12.30 -11.87
C PRO A 58 0.63 -11.98 -10.91
N VAL A 59 0.90 -11.15 -9.89
CA VAL A 59 -0.07 -10.69 -8.90
C VAL A 59 -0.27 -9.19 -9.05
N HIS A 60 -1.54 -8.79 -9.18
CA HIS A 60 -1.92 -7.38 -9.27
C HIS A 60 -2.44 -6.90 -7.92
N MET A 61 -1.69 -6.02 -7.27
CA MET A 61 -2.07 -5.45 -5.98
C MET A 61 -1.88 -3.94 -5.98
N ARG A 62 -2.73 -3.22 -5.25
CA ARG A 62 -2.52 -1.79 -4.94
C ARG A 62 -1.97 -1.65 -3.54
N ARG A 63 -1.30 -0.53 -3.26
CA ARG A 63 -0.71 -0.24 -1.94
C ARG A 63 -1.72 -0.42 -0.80
N ARG A 64 -2.94 0.08 -0.96
CA ARG A 64 -4.04 -0.06 0.02
C ARG A 64 -4.48 -1.50 0.28
N ASP A 65 -4.24 -2.41 -0.66
CA ASP A 65 -4.67 -3.81 -0.59
C ASP A 65 -3.53 -4.71 -0.06
N ILE A 66 -2.30 -4.18 0.03
CA ILE A 66 -1.15 -4.93 0.55
C ILE A 66 -1.37 -5.21 2.02
N THR A 67 -1.77 -6.45 2.32
CA THR A 67 -1.80 -7.02 3.66
C THR A 67 -1.27 -8.44 3.58
N ARG A 68 -0.82 -9.01 4.70
CA ARG A 68 -0.40 -10.41 4.75
C ARG A 68 -1.50 -11.35 4.25
N ALA A 69 -2.74 -11.13 4.68
CA ALA A 69 -3.86 -11.99 4.30
C ALA A 69 -4.17 -11.92 2.80
N GLU A 70 -4.26 -10.72 2.23
CA GLU A 70 -4.52 -10.54 0.79
C GLU A 70 -3.38 -11.11 -0.05
N LEU A 71 -2.12 -10.86 0.33
CA LEU A 71 -0.97 -11.43 -0.37
C LEU A 71 -1.01 -12.96 -0.36
N LEU A 72 -1.25 -13.59 0.80
CA LEU A 72 -1.38 -15.04 0.91
C LEU A 72 -2.53 -15.58 0.05
N GLY A 73 -3.66 -14.87 0.01
CA GLY A 73 -4.78 -15.21 -0.86
C GLY A 73 -4.37 -15.21 -2.34
N ARG A 74 -3.70 -14.14 -2.79
CA ARG A 74 -3.23 -14.00 -4.19
C ARG A 74 -2.19 -15.04 -4.56
N LEU A 75 -1.22 -15.29 -3.68
CA LEU A 75 -0.21 -16.35 -3.88
C LEU A 75 -0.86 -17.73 -3.97
N GLY A 76 -1.91 -17.99 -3.18
CA GLY A 76 -2.68 -19.23 -3.22
C GLY A 76 -3.49 -19.45 -4.48
N MET A 77 -3.72 -18.40 -5.28
CA MET A 77 -4.39 -18.49 -6.58
C MET A 77 -3.43 -18.76 -7.73
N LEU A 78 -2.11 -18.67 -7.50
CA LEU A 78 -1.13 -18.95 -8.55
C LEU A 78 -1.18 -20.43 -8.93
N PRO A 79 -1.04 -20.75 -10.24
CA PRO A 79 -1.02 -22.12 -10.69
C PRO A 79 0.20 -22.84 -10.10
N MET A 80 -0.05 -24.04 -9.58
CA MET A 80 0.97 -24.91 -8.99
C MET A 80 1.28 -26.05 -9.96
N LYS A 81 2.54 -26.47 -10.06
CA LYS A 81 2.92 -27.64 -10.86
C LYS A 81 2.22 -28.91 -10.39
N GLN A 82 2.01 -29.04 -9.07
CA GLN A 82 1.24 -30.12 -8.47
C GLN A 82 -0.19 -29.66 -8.17
N LYS A 83 -1.18 -30.24 -8.87
CA LYS A 83 -2.61 -29.92 -8.67
C LYS A 83 -3.03 -30.21 -7.22
N GLY A 84 -3.71 -29.25 -6.60
CA GLY A 84 -4.22 -29.35 -5.22
C GLY A 84 -3.18 -29.15 -4.13
N ALA A 85 -1.90 -28.94 -4.48
CA ALA A 85 -0.88 -28.58 -3.52
C ALA A 85 -1.07 -27.14 -3.01
N ARG A 86 -0.63 -26.90 -1.77
CA ARG A 86 -0.53 -25.54 -1.21
C ARG A 86 0.88 -25.03 -1.44
N PHE A 87 1.01 -23.74 -1.74
CA PHE A 87 2.33 -23.12 -1.80
C PHE A 87 2.98 -23.09 -0.41
N SER A 88 4.31 -23.08 -0.40
CA SER A 88 5.11 -22.96 0.81
C SER A 88 6.28 -22.00 0.57
N LEU A 89 6.30 -20.87 1.28
CA LEU A 89 7.39 -19.90 1.26
C LEU A 89 7.79 -19.60 2.70
N ARG A 90 9.02 -19.93 3.08
CA ARG A 90 9.53 -19.78 4.45
C ARG A 90 9.58 -18.33 4.92
N ALA A 91 9.82 -17.39 4.01
CA ALA A 91 9.90 -15.98 4.34
C ALA A 91 8.57 -15.42 4.87
N LEU A 92 7.42 -15.99 4.51
CA LEU A 92 6.09 -15.45 4.88
C LEU A 92 5.73 -15.60 6.37
N SER A 93 6.54 -16.34 7.12
CA SER A 93 6.43 -16.52 8.56
C SER A 93 7.53 -15.80 9.35
N THR A 94 8.33 -14.94 8.71
CA THR A 94 9.37 -14.16 9.39
C THR A 94 8.90 -12.75 9.77
N PRO A 95 9.46 -12.14 10.83
CA PRO A 95 9.22 -10.73 11.14
C PRO A 95 9.66 -9.79 10.02
N SER A 96 10.79 -10.09 9.37
CA SER A 96 11.34 -9.30 8.26
C SER A 96 10.39 -9.19 7.06
N PHE A 97 9.54 -10.20 6.85
CA PHE A 97 8.50 -10.11 5.82
C PHE A 97 7.41 -9.10 6.20
N MET A 98 7.02 -9.02 7.47
CA MET A 98 6.07 -8.01 7.93
C MET A 98 6.65 -6.60 7.86
N GLU A 99 7.93 -6.43 8.17
CA GLU A 99 8.64 -5.17 7.97
C GLU A 99 8.58 -4.75 6.48
N ALA A 100 8.89 -5.66 5.56
CA ALA A 100 8.79 -5.39 4.12
C ALA A 100 7.36 -5.02 3.66
N VAL A 101 6.33 -5.64 4.25
CA VAL A 101 4.93 -5.27 4.00
C VAL A 101 4.64 -3.86 4.50
N ASN A 102 5.12 -3.48 5.68
CA ASN A 102 4.93 -2.14 6.24
C ASN A 102 5.63 -1.07 5.39
N GLU A 103 6.86 -1.32 4.94
CA GLU A 103 7.59 -0.41 4.03
C GLU A 103 6.80 -0.12 2.75
N VAL A 104 6.12 -1.14 2.22
CA VAL A 104 5.21 -0.98 1.08
C VAL A 104 3.96 -0.21 1.48
N GLN A 105 3.34 -0.49 2.63
CA GLN A 105 2.14 0.26 3.05
C GLN A 105 2.43 1.75 3.28
N GLU A 106 3.58 2.07 3.87
CA GLU A 106 3.98 3.43 4.26
C GLU A 106 4.31 4.35 3.08
N GLY A 107 4.63 3.79 1.91
CA GLY A 107 5.04 4.60 0.76
C GLY A 107 6.51 4.48 0.39
N ASN A 108 7.32 3.79 1.20
CA ASN A 108 8.78 3.80 1.08
C ASN A 108 9.28 3.01 -0.14
N THR A 109 8.51 2.00 -0.56
CA THR A 109 8.76 1.23 -1.80
C THR A 109 7.45 0.83 -2.47
N SER A 110 7.50 0.55 -3.78
CA SER A 110 6.40 -0.03 -4.56
C SER A 110 6.70 -1.46 -5.01
N VAL A 111 7.74 -2.08 -4.45
CA VAL A 111 8.14 -3.46 -4.74
C VAL A 111 8.27 -4.22 -3.42
N LEU A 112 7.44 -5.25 -3.27
CA LEU A 112 7.54 -6.22 -2.19
C LEU A 112 8.47 -7.35 -2.63
N VAL A 113 9.61 -7.48 -1.97
CA VAL A 113 10.59 -8.54 -2.25
C VAL A 113 10.48 -9.63 -1.19
N ILE A 114 10.20 -10.85 -1.64
CA ILE A 114 10.07 -12.03 -0.79
C ILE A 114 11.29 -12.92 -1.06
N PRO A 115 12.19 -13.12 -0.09
CA PRO A 115 13.27 -14.07 -0.24
C PRO A 115 12.72 -15.48 -0.46
N ALA A 116 13.27 -16.18 -1.46
CA ALA A 116 12.87 -17.54 -1.79
C ALA A 116 14.09 -18.40 -2.22
N THR A 117 13.97 -19.71 -2.08
CA THR A 117 14.89 -20.67 -2.70
C THR A 117 14.43 -21.03 -4.12
N MET A 118 15.28 -21.74 -4.88
CA MET A 118 14.90 -22.21 -6.20
C MET A 118 13.78 -23.24 -6.12
N GLU A 119 13.78 -24.11 -5.11
CA GLU A 119 12.72 -25.10 -4.88
C GLU A 119 11.39 -24.42 -4.56
N GLU A 120 11.43 -23.32 -3.81
CA GLU A 120 10.27 -22.48 -3.50
C GLU A 120 9.76 -21.71 -4.72
N LEU A 121 10.61 -21.36 -5.67
CA LEU A 121 10.16 -20.77 -6.94
C LEU A 121 9.56 -21.86 -7.86
N ASP A 122 10.22 -23.01 -7.94
CA ASP A 122 9.89 -24.08 -8.89
C ASP A 122 8.55 -24.78 -8.61
N GLN A 123 7.93 -24.54 -7.45
CA GLN A 123 6.59 -25.07 -7.13
C GLN A 123 5.48 -24.44 -7.97
N PHE A 124 5.69 -23.22 -8.47
CA PHE A 124 4.74 -22.48 -9.30
C PHE A 124 4.89 -22.86 -10.77
N ASP A 125 3.78 -22.85 -11.50
CA ASP A 125 3.72 -23.06 -12.95
C ASP A 125 3.66 -21.69 -13.66
N ILE A 126 4.77 -20.94 -13.57
CA ILE A 126 4.93 -19.54 -14.04
C ILE A 126 6.17 -19.34 -14.89
#